data_AF-A0A926ABC5-F1
#
_entry.id   AF-A0A926ABC5-F1
#
_cell.length_a   1.000
_cell.length_b   1.000
_cell.length_c   1.000
_cell.angle_alpha   90.00
_cell.angle_beta   90.00
_cell.angle_gamma   90.00
#
_symmetry.space_group_name_H-M   'P 1'
#
loop_
_entity.id
_entity.type
_entity.pdbx_description
1 polymer ?
#
loop_
_entity_poly.entity_id
_entity_poly.type
_entity_poly.pdbx_seq_one_letter_code
_entity_poly.pdbx_strand_id
1 'polypeptide(L)'
;MNRRLRLATAVSLCGLALSATAVATVLAAVPPAKKTTTTPAKTVAAPKTTTQPSFTDNTPLTEQQKIVHLLSRAAFGPRPGDVERVQKMGIAAYIEEQLHPERISDAMIVAKLAPLTTLQMPSDELTRGYVDGLKRAKELKRLQGEVERKNQPKEGTTADSMAMQSGETPSMAMEATPGDPAQNKRRKLQATLANMTPEERARARELMQGAQGKSAFAGTAQLAVAKTVRAIESPRQLQEVMVDFWSNHFNIDVQKNYCRVYKVADDRDVIQKYTFSRFRDLLGASAKSPAMLVYAAYATIVYRTVRGALTLGDLTLLSGTFARSRDLIQRVLLTTADLYEQALYLDDLYVFFAMQPTIARPANPRPVPNPIREGFEFREVWFRYP
;
A
#
# COMPACT_ATOMS: atom_id res chain seq x y z
N MET A 1 16.81 43.98 1.07
CA MET A 1 16.36 42.69 0.50
C MET A 1 17.43 41.58 0.47
N ASN A 2 18.63 41.74 1.08
CA ASN A 2 19.74 40.77 0.93
C ASN A 2 20.18 40.04 2.22
N ARG A 3 19.44 40.15 3.34
CA ARG A 3 19.74 39.40 4.58
C ARG A 3 18.86 38.16 4.81
N ARG A 4 17.66 38.11 4.23
CA ARG A 4 16.76 36.93 4.32
C ARG A 4 17.15 35.80 3.36
N LEU A 5 17.83 36.12 2.25
CA LEU A 5 18.31 35.13 1.27
C LEU A 5 19.56 34.36 1.75
N ARG A 6 20.34 34.92 2.68
CA ARG A 6 21.55 34.27 3.24
C ARG A 6 21.25 33.26 4.36
N LEU A 7 20.10 33.38 5.04
CA LEU A 7 19.66 32.39 6.04
C LEU A 7 19.03 31.15 5.39
N ALA A 8 18.39 31.28 4.22
CA ALA A 8 17.83 30.15 3.49
C ALA A 8 18.91 29.23 2.88
N THR A 9 20.07 29.79 2.48
CA THR A 9 21.21 29.00 1.99
C THR A 9 22.02 28.34 3.11
N ALA A 10 22.00 28.86 4.34
CA ALA A 10 22.71 28.27 5.48
C ALA A 10 21.99 27.05 6.08
N VAL A 11 20.65 27.01 6.01
CA VAL A 11 19.86 25.86 6.50
C VAL A 11 19.87 24.70 5.49
N SER A 12 20.10 24.97 4.20
CA SER A 12 20.20 23.92 3.17
C SER A 12 21.56 23.22 3.14
N LEU A 13 22.65 23.89 3.53
CA LEU A 13 23.99 23.27 3.62
C LEU A 13 24.23 22.42 4.88
N CYS A 14 23.41 22.57 5.93
CA CYS A 14 23.53 21.75 7.15
C CYS A 14 22.79 20.41 7.07
N GLY A 15 21.87 20.23 6.11
CA GLY A 15 21.13 18.99 5.88
C GLY A 15 21.81 17.98 4.94
N LEU A 16 22.82 18.42 4.17
CA LEU A 16 23.59 17.57 3.24
C LEU A 16 24.95 17.11 3.78
N ALA A 17 25.36 17.58 4.96
CA ALA A 17 26.62 17.20 5.59
C ALA A 17 26.51 16.05 6.61
N LEU A 18 25.29 15.53 6.88
CA LEU A 18 25.09 14.38 7.79
C LEU A 18 24.76 13.06 7.09
N SER A 19 24.70 13.03 5.76
CA SER A 19 24.44 11.82 4.96
C SER A 19 25.68 11.27 4.22
N ALA A 20 26.84 11.94 4.32
CA ALA A 20 28.07 11.55 3.61
C ALA A 20 29.18 11.00 4.52
N THR A 21 29.00 10.97 5.84
CA THR A 21 30.03 10.54 6.81
C THR A 21 29.65 9.28 7.59
N ALA A 22 28.92 8.36 6.97
CA ALA A 22 28.60 7.04 7.55
C ALA A 22 28.79 5.86 6.57
N VAL A 23 29.37 6.09 5.38
CA VAL A 23 29.57 5.06 4.35
C VAL A 23 31.06 4.67 4.18
N ALA A 24 31.99 5.29 4.90
CA ALA A 24 33.43 5.00 4.79
C ALA A 24 34.05 4.58 6.12
N THR A 25 33.61 3.47 6.71
CA THR A 25 34.47 2.61 7.55
C THR A 25 33.77 1.29 7.85
N VAL A 26 34.58 0.22 7.93
CA VAL A 26 34.22 -1.19 8.19
C VAL A 26 33.95 -2.04 6.94
N LEU A 27 35.00 -2.16 6.12
CA LEU A 27 35.35 -3.41 5.45
C LEU A 27 36.60 -3.97 6.15
N ALA A 28 36.44 -4.58 7.33
CA ALA A 28 37.43 -5.46 7.97
C ALA A 28 36.89 -5.99 9.32
N ALA A 29 37.19 -7.26 9.59
CA ALA A 29 37.05 -7.98 10.86
C ALA A 29 35.64 -8.50 11.22
N VAL A 30 35.25 -9.61 10.57
CA VAL A 30 34.34 -10.61 11.14
C VAL A 30 35.19 -11.63 11.91
N PRO A 31 35.10 -11.74 13.25
CA PRO A 31 35.64 -12.89 13.96
C PRO A 31 34.62 -14.04 13.96
N PRO A 32 35.07 -15.32 13.93
CA PRO A 32 34.16 -16.46 13.88
C PRO A 32 33.44 -16.68 15.22
N ALA A 33 32.13 -16.97 15.15
CA ALA A 33 31.30 -17.26 16.30
C ALA A 33 31.73 -18.55 17.02
N LYS A 34 31.84 -18.50 18.34
CA LYS A 34 32.07 -19.66 19.21
C LYS A 34 30.84 -20.56 19.24
N LYS A 35 31.06 -21.86 19.05
CA LYS A 35 30.03 -22.92 19.13
C LYS A 35 29.57 -23.06 20.59
N THR A 36 28.29 -22.82 20.85
CA THR A 36 27.63 -23.21 22.09
C THR A 36 27.10 -24.64 21.96
N THR A 37 27.62 -25.52 22.80
CA THR A 37 27.26 -26.93 22.91
C THR A 37 25.87 -27.05 23.54
N THR A 38 24.89 -27.55 22.78
CA THR A 38 23.56 -27.93 23.31
C THR A 38 23.51 -29.45 23.47
N THR A 39 23.14 -29.86 24.68
CA THR A 39 22.90 -31.24 25.14
C THR A 39 21.94 -32.00 24.20
N PRO A 40 22.21 -33.28 23.84
CA PRO A 40 21.36 -34.03 22.93
C PRO A 40 20.09 -34.52 23.62
N ALA A 41 18.94 -34.22 23.02
CA ALA A 41 17.65 -34.80 23.37
C ALA A 41 17.54 -36.27 22.89
N LYS A 42 16.84 -37.07 23.69
CA LYS A 42 16.56 -38.51 23.52
C LYS A 42 16.05 -38.85 22.10
N THR A 43 16.78 -39.70 21.39
CA THR A 43 16.43 -40.26 20.08
C THR A 43 15.27 -41.26 20.20
N VAL A 44 14.13 -40.95 19.59
CA VAL A 44 13.13 -41.94 19.18
C VAL A 44 13.59 -42.51 17.84
N ALA A 45 13.75 -43.82 17.75
CA ALA A 45 14.24 -44.50 16.56
C ALA A 45 13.22 -44.39 15.41
N ALA A 46 13.61 -43.70 14.33
CA ALA A 46 12.87 -43.67 13.07
C ALA A 46 13.06 -44.98 12.28
N PRO A 47 12.03 -45.47 11.56
CA PRO A 47 12.13 -46.67 10.75
C PRO A 47 13.17 -46.49 9.63
N LYS A 48 14.16 -47.38 9.59
CA LYS A 48 15.23 -47.40 8.59
C LYS A 48 14.72 -47.98 7.27
N THR A 49 14.06 -47.17 6.45
CA THR A 49 14.03 -47.41 5.01
C THR A 49 13.81 -46.11 4.27
N THR A 50 14.90 -45.42 3.95
CA THR A 50 14.88 -44.42 2.88
C THR A 50 16.20 -44.58 2.15
N THR A 51 16.17 -45.32 1.05
CA THR A 51 17.22 -45.30 0.04
C THR A 51 17.44 -43.83 -0.30
N GLN A 52 18.57 -43.25 0.16
CA GLN A 52 18.93 -41.92 -0.27
C GLN A 52 19.07 -41.95 -1.79
N PRO A 53 18.50 -40.98 -2.53
CA PRO A 53 18.69 -40.93 -3.97
C PRO A 53 20.19 -40.89 -4.26
N SER A 54 20.68 -41.86 -5.02
CA SER A 54 22.06 -41.87 -5.47
C SER A 54 22.23 -40.78 -6.53
N PHE A 55 23.03 -39.76 -6.23
CA PHE A 55 23.34 -38.66 -7.15
C PHE A 55 24.56 -38.97 -8.04
N THR A 56 24.99 -40.24 -8.13
CA THR A 56 26.21 -40.63 -8.86
C THR A 56 25.97 -40.99 -10.32
N ASP A 57 24.76 -40.76 -10.84
CA ASP A 57 24.42 -41.03 -12.22
C ASP A 57 24.88 -39.86 -13.12
N ASN A 58 26.12 -39.96 -13.61
CA ASN A 58 26.75 -38.96 -14.49
C ASN A 58 26.38 -39.17 -15.97
N THR A 59 25.27 -39.86 -16.26
CA THR A 59 24.82 -40.08 -17.63
C THR A 59 24.53 -38.73 -18.32
N PRO A 60 25.10 -38.46 -19.50
CA PRO A 60 24.86 -37.21 -20.21
C PRO A 60 23.37 -37.02 -20.51
N LEU A 61 22.83 -35.85 -20.16
CA LEU A 61 21.43 -35.51 -20.43
C LEU A 61 21.14 -35.52 -21.93
N THR A 62 19.99 -36.06 -22.32
CA THR A 62 19.48 -35.93 -23.69
C THR A 62 19.17 -34.47 -24.02
N GLU A 63 19.10 -34.10 -25.30
CA GLU A 63 18.78 -32.73 -25.70
C GLU A 63 17.44 -32.23 -25.10
N GLN A 64 16.41 -33.08 -25.10
CA GLN A 64 15.13 -32.74 -24.50
C GLN A 64 15.25 -32.56 -22.97
N GLN A 65 16.04 -33.39 -22.28
CA GLN A 65 16.31 -33.22 -20.85
C GLN A 65 17.09 -31.94 -20.56
N LYS A 66 18.05 -31.55 -21.42
CA LYS A 66 18.75 -30.26 -21.32
C LYS A 66 17.79 -29.08 -21.46
N ILE A 67 16.87 -29.14 -22.42
CA ILE A 67 15.84 -28.10 -22.62
C ILE A 67 14.93 -27.99 -21.39
N VAL A 68 14.42 -29.11 -20.88
CA VAL A 68 13.58 -29.10 -19.67
C VAL A 68 14.35 -28.61 -18.47
N HIS A 69 15.62 -29.00 -18.31
CA HIS A 69 16.49 -28.51 -17.25
C HIS A 69 16.72 -27.00 -17.35
N LEU A 70 17.01 -26.50 -18.56
CA LEU A 70 17.14 -25.07 -18.83
C LEU A 70 15.88 -24.30 -18.43
N LEU A 71 14.70 -24.72 -18.89
CA LEU A 71 13.43 -24.08 -18.57
C LEU A 71 13.11 -24.15 -17.06
N SER A 72 13.58 -25.19 -16.37
CA SER A 72 13.45 -25.31 -14.91
C SER A 72 14.42 -24.44 -14.11
N ARG A 73 15.42 -23.84 -14.77
CA ARG A 73 16.42 -22.95 -14.13
C ARG A 73 16.28 -21.49 -14.57
N ALA A 74 15.96 -21.27 -15.84
CA ALA A 74 15.85 -19.96 -16.47
C ALA A 74 14.40 -19.45 -16.58
N ALA A 75 13.41 -20.25 -16.17
CA ALA A 75 11.99 -19.90 -16.14
C ALA A 75 11.31 -20.55 -14.92
N PHE A 76 10.01 -20.33 -14.75
CA PHE A 76 9.20 -20.98 -13.71
C PHE A 76 8.86 -22.46 -14.03
N GLY A 77 9.60 -23.08 -14.96
CA GLY A 77 9.33 -24.40 -15.51
C GLY A 77 8.82 -24.34 -16.96
N PRO A 78 8.78 -25.49 -17.65
CA PRO A 78 8.32 -25.57 -19.04
C PRO A 78 6.80 -25.36 -19.14
N ARG A 79 6.35 -24.39 -19.96
CA ARG A 79 4.94 -24.21 -20.31
C ARG A 79 4.60 -24.98 -21.59
N PRO A 80 3.30 -25.18 -21.90
CA PRO A 80 2.90 -25.80 -23.16
C PRO A 80 3.51 -25.06 -24.36
N GLY A 81 4.27 -25.76 -25.20
CA GLY A 81 4.93 -25.20 -26.38
C GLY A 81 6.35 -24.66 -26.16
N ASP A 82 6.81 -24.47 -24.91
CA ASP A 82 8.15 -23.92 -24.65
C ASP A 82 9.26 -24.91 -25.05
N VAL A 83 9.06 -26.22 -24.82
CA VAL A 83 10.07 -27.24 -25.15
C VAL A 83 10.25 -27.32 -26.67
N GLU A 84 9.14 -27.33 -27.42
CA GLU A 84 9.15 -27.36 -28.88
C GLU A 84 9.74 -26.06 -29.46
N ARG A 85 9.46 -24.91 -28.84
CA ARG A 85 10.05 -23.63 -29.22
C ARG A 85 11.57 -23.65 -29.05
N VAL A 86 12.06 -24.03 -27.87
CA VAL A 86 13.51 -24.10 -27.59
C VAL A 86 14.18 -25.14 -28.48
N GLN A 87 13.52 -26.26 -28.78
CA GLN A 87 14.04 -27.27 -29.69
C GLN A 87 14.20 -26.74 -31.12
N LYS A 88 13.27 -25.90 -31.61
CA LYS A 88 13.34 -25.30 -32.94
C LYS A 88 14.38 -24.19 -33.05
N MET A 89 14.50 -23.32 -32.03
CA MET A 89 15.42 -22.19 -32.06
C MET A 89 16.85 -22.54 -31.58
N GLY A 90 16.97 -23.57 -30.76
CA GLY A 90 18.21 -23.94 -30.06
C GLY A 90 18.39 -23.22 -28.71
N ILE A 91 19.05 -23.89 -27.78
CA ILE A 91 19.28 -23.40 -26.41
C ILE A 91 20.02 -22.05 -26.38
N ALA A 92 21.09 -21.91 -27.17
CA ALA A 92 21.90 -20.70 -27.18
C ALA A 92 21.11 -19.46 -27.66
N ALA A 93 20.32 -19.63 -28.72
CA ALA A 93 19.46 -18.56 -29.23
C ALA A 93 18.36 -18.17 -28.22
N TYR A 94 17.81 -19.16 -27.49
CA TYR A 94 16.83 -18.89 -26.43
C TYR A 94 17.43 -18.08 -25.28
N ILE A 95 18.63 -18.44 -24.81
CA ILE A 95 19.32 -17.71 -23.75
C ILE A 95 19.60 -16.27 -24.19
N GLU A 96 20.13 -16.09 -25.40
CA GLU A 96 20.42 -14.76 -25.94
C GLU A 96 19.16 -13.89 -26.07
N GLU A 97 18.04 -14.46 -26.52
CA GLU A 97 16.75 -13.77 -26.55
C GLU A 97 16.32 -13.31 -25.14
N GLN A 98 16.43 -14.20 -24.15
CA GLN A 98 16.00 -13.93 -22.77
C GLN A 98 16.89 -12.93 -22.01
N LEU A 99 18.16 -12.79 -22.40
CA LEU A 99 19.08 -11.78 -21.86
C LEU A 99 18.76 -10.34 -22.35
N HIS A 100 17.94 -10.23 -23.40
CA HIS A 100 17.54 -8.97 -24.02
C HIS A 100 16.02 -8.77 -23.96
N PRO A 101 15.43 -8.59 -22.76
CA PRO A 101 13.98 -8.47 -22.58
C PRO A 101 13.37 -7.30 -23.37
N GLU A 102 14.13 -6.24 -23.63
CA GLU A 102 13.73 -5.09 -24.46
C GLU A 102 13.35 -5.48 -25.90
N ARG A 103 13.84 -6.62 -26.40
CA ARG A 103 13.52 -7.16 -27.73
C ARG A 103 12.25 -8.01 -27.73
N ILE A 104 11.80 -8.48 -26.57
CA ILE A 104 10.63 -9.33 -26.42
C ILE A 104 9.41 -8.45 -26.13
N SER A 105 8.35 -8.54 -26.93
CA SER A 105 7.11 -7.79 -26.67
C SER A 105 6.40 -8.27 -25.41
N ASP A 106 5.94 -7.32 -24.58
CA ASP A 106 5.19 -7.59 -23.34
C ASP A 106 3.80 -6.94 -23.34
N ALA A 107 3.30 -6.58 -24.52
CA ALA A 107 2.07 -5.79 -24.68
C ALA A 107 0.83 -6.47 -24.06
N MET A 108 0.74 -7.80 -24.17
CA MET A 108 -0.37 -8.57 -23.58
C MET A 108 -0.36 -8.48 -22.05
N ILE A 109 0.81 -8.57 -21.41
CA ILE A 109 0.92 -8.46 -19.95
C ILE A 109 0.60 -7.04 -19.51
N VAL A 110 1.08 -6.02 -20.22
CA VAL A 110 0.72 -4.62 -19.93
C VAL A 110 -0.80 -4.45 -19.97
N ALA A 111 -1.48 -5.00 -20.97
CA ALA A 111 -2.94 -4.96 -21.06
C ALA A 111 -3.63 -5.71 -19.90
N LYS A 112 -3.14 -6.90 -19.54
CA LYS A 112 -3.71 -7.70 -18.42
C LYS A 112 -3.49 -7.09 -17.05
N LEU A 113 -2.40 -6.35 -16.86
CA LEU A 113 -2.08 -5.68 -15.61
C LEU A 113 -2.65 -4.25 -15.53
N ALA A 114 -3.20 -3.72 -16.62
CA ALA A 114 -3.82 -2.38 -16.64
C ALA A 114 -4.91 -2.17 -15.58
N PRO A 115 -5.78 -3.15 -15.25
CA PRO A 115 -6.78 -3.00 -14.19
C PRO A 115 -6.17 -2.92 -12.77
N LEU A 116 -4.90 -3.30 -12.59
CA LEU A 116 -4.21 -3.28 -11.30
C LEU A 116 -3.61 -1.89 -11.05
N THR A 117 -4.50 -0.90 -10.86
CA THR A 117 -4.16 0.53 -10.80
C THR A 117 -3.12 0.87 -9.73
N THR A 118 -3.11 0.16 -8.59
CA THR A 118 -2.16 0.43 -7.51
C THR A 118 -0.71 0.07 -7.85
N LEU A 119 -0.46 -0.69 -8.91
CA LEU A 119 0.91 -0.95 -9.37
C LEU A 119 1.48 0.23 -10.16
N GLN A 120 0.60 1.05 -10.74
CA GLN A 120 0.97 2.17 -11.62
C GLN A 120 1.01 3.51 -10.89
N MET A 121 0.34 3.62 -9.74
CA MET A 121 0.31 4.84 -8.93
C MET A 121 1.72 5.29 -8.50
N PRO A 122 2.06 6.58 -8.61
CA PRO A 122 3.33 7.10 -8.11
C PRO A 122 3.42 6.96 -6.58
N SER A 123 4.64 6.95 -6.04
CA SER A 123 4.89 6.58 -4.64
C SER A 123 4.21 7.50 -3.62
N ASP A 124 4.00 8.76 -3.96
CA ASP A 124 3.26 9.73 -3.15
C ASP A 124 1.77 9.38 -3.07
N GLU A 125 1.15 9.03 -4.21
CA GLU A 125 -0.25 8.63 -4.27
C GLU A 125 -0.48 7.31 -3.52
N LEU A 126 0.43 6.33 -3.66
CA LEU A 126 0.40 5.10 -2.87
C LEU A 126 0.42 5.38 -1.36
N THR A 127 1.27 6.31 -0.94
CA THR A 127 1.43 6.69 0.47
C THR A 127 0.19 7.43 0.99
N ARG A 128 -0.34 8.38 0.22
CA ARG A 128 -1.56 9.15 0.56
C ARG A 128 -2.75 8.21 0.72
N GLY A 129 -3.00 7.36 -0.30
CA GLY A 129 -4.09 6.40 -0.29
C GLY A 129 -4.02 5.41 0.89
N TYR A 130 -2.80 4.95 1.24
CA TYR A 130 -2.60 4.10 2.41
C TYR A 130 -2.91 4.82 3.72
N VAL A 131 -2.41 6.05 3.91
CA VAL A 131 -2.65 6.86 5.11
C VAL A 131 -4.13 7.16 5.31
N ASP A 132 -4.84 7.51 4.24
CA ASP A 132 -6.28 7.78 4.33
C ASP A 132 -7.10 6.53 4.60
N GLY A 133 -6.68 5.38 4.06
CA GLY A 133 -7.21 4.06 4.44
C GLY A 133 -7.09 3.81 5.95
N LEU A 134 -5.91 4.07 6.54
CA LEU A 134 -5.69 3.93 7.98
C LEU A 134 -6.57 4.88 8.81
N LYS A 135 -6.74 6.14 8.38
CA LYS A 135 -7.64 7.11 9.05
C LYS A 135 -9.08 6.61 9.06
N ARG A 136 -9.59 6.18 7.89
CA ARG A 136 -10.97 5.67 7.73
C ARG A 136 -11.21 4.43 8.58
N ALA A 137 -10.26 3.50 8.63
CA ALA A 137 -10.34 2.32 9.47
C ALA A 137 -10.41 2.65 10.96
N LYS A 138 -9.55 3.57 11.41
CA LYS A 138 -9.57 4.01 12.81
C LYS A 138 -10.91 4.65 13.17
N GLU A 139 -11.48 5.46 12.28
CA GLU A 139 -12.78 6.09 12.48
C GLU A 139 -13.92 5.06 12.53
N LEU A 140 -13.93 4.09 11.61
CA LEU A 140 -14.90 2.98 11.65
C LEU A 140 -14.80 2.18 12.95
N LYS A 141 -13.58 1.91 13.44
CA LYS A 141 -13.36 1.19 14.69
C LYS A 141 -13.91 1.94 15.89
N ARG A 142 -13.67 3.25 15.92
CA ARG A 142 -14.22 4.14 16.94
C ARG A 142 -15.75 4.11 16.91
N LEU A 143 -16.35 4.27 15.74
CA LEU A 143 -17.81 4.27 15.57
C LEU A 143 -18.43 2.93 15.96
N GLN A 144 -17.82 1.80 15.60
CA GLN A 144 -18.29 0.47 15.99
C GLN A 144 -18.21 0.25 17.50
N GLY A 145 -17.07 0.56 18.12
CA GLY A 145 -16.91 0.43 19.57
C GLY A 145 -17.88 1.33 20.36
N GLU A 146 -18.23 2.50 19.83
CA GLU A 146 -19.25 3.37 20.42
C GLU A 146 -20.67 2.80 20.32
N VAL A 147 -20.99 2.11 19.23
CA VAL A 147 -22.29 1.43 19.06
C VAL A 147 -22.37 0.22 19.99
N GLU A 148 -21.30 -0.57 20.09
CA GLU A 148 -21.22 -1.76 20.95
C GLU A 148 -21.31 -1.42 22.44
N ARG A 149 -20.56 -0.42 22.92
CA ARG A 149 -20.58 0.03 24.32
C ARG A 149 -21.95 0.52 24.80
N LYS A 150 -22.78 1.04 23.90
CA LYS A 150 -24.11 1.59 24.24
C LYS A 150 -25.24 0.57 24.06
N ASN A 151 -24.99 -0.52 23.32
CA ASN A 151 -25.91 -1.66 23.21
C ASN A 151 -25.72 -2.69 24.34
N GLN A 152 -24.70 -2.56 25.19
CA GLN A 152 -24.57 -3.36 26.41
C GLN A 152 -25.62 -2.91 27.43
N PRO A 153 -26.46 -3.82 27.98
CA PRO A 153 -27.39 -3.47 29.05
C PRO A 153 -26.60 -2.97 30.25
N LYS A 154 -27.03 -1.86 30.87
CA LYS A 154 -26.46 -1.38 32.12
C LYS A 154 -26.77 -2.40 33.22
N GLU A 155 -25.87 -3.32 33.49
CA GLU A 155 -25.88 -4.07 34.75
C GLU A 155 -25.57 -3.08 35.88
N GLY A 156 -26.60 -2.78 36.68
CA GLY A 156 -26.50 -1.85 37.81
C GLY A 156 -27.61 -0.81 37.85
N THR A 157 -28.86 -1.23 37.82
CA THR A 157 -29.92 -0.49 38.52
C THR A 157 -30.79 -1.55 39.18
N THR A 158 -30.46 -1.85 40.44
CA THR A 158 -31.31 -2.63 41.33
C THR A 158 -32.71 -2.02 41.29
N ALA A 159 -33.63 -2.77 40.71
CA ALA A 159 -35.06 -2.60 40.87
C ALA A 159 -35.39 -2.96 42.31
N ASP A 160 -35.33 -1.96 43.20
CA ASP A 160 -36.05 -1.97 44.46
C ASP A 160 -36.09 -0.56 45.04
N SER A 161 -37.10 0.20 44.67
CA SER A 161 -37.85 1.05 45.60
C SER A 161 -39.03 1.71 44.90
N MET A 162 -40.20 1.41 45.47
CA MET A 162 -41.43 2.19 45.46
C MET A 162 -42.36 2.06 44.26
N ALA A 163 -43.32 1.18 44.47
CA ALA A 163 -44.65 1.18 43.88
C ALA A 163 -45.46 2.43 44.28
N MET A 164 -46.50 2.67 43.46
CA MET A 164 -47.64 3.58 43.61
C MET A 164 -47.40 5.08 43.40
N GLN A 165 -47.90 5.62 42.27
CA GLN A 165 -49.17 6.36 42.31
C GLN A 165 -49.81 6.55 40.92
N SER A 166 -51.13 6.34 40.91
CA SER A 166 -52.18 6.90 40.04
C SER A 166 -52.05 6.80 38.52
N GLY A 167 -53.04 6.12 37.93
CA GLY A 167 -53.28 6.08 36.50
C GLY A 167 -53.80 7.41 35.95
N GLU A 168 -53.39 7.68 34.73
CA GLU A 168 -54.10 8.49 33.73
C GLU A 168 -53.55 8.03 32.38
N THR A 169 -54.44 7.55 31.50
CA THR A 169 -54.15 7.42 30.07
C THR A 169 -54.25 8.81 29.43
N PRO A 170 -53.29 9.17 28.59
CA PRO A 170 -53.71 9.71 27.29
C PRO A 170 -53.00 9.01 26.13
N SER A 171 -53.84 8.50 25.23
CA SER A 171 -53.57 8.47 23.79
C SER A 171 -53.10 9.85 23.33
N MET A 172 -52.05 9.92 22.49
CA MET A 172 -51.87 10.89 21.38
C MET A 172 -50.50 10.70 20.69
N ALA A 173 -50.55 10.62 19.36
CA ALA A 173 -49.53 10.84 18.33
C ALA A 173 -48.03 10.72 18.70
N MET A 174 -47.40 9.68 18.16
CA MET A 174 -45.95 9.53 18.07
C MET A 174 -45.40 10.44 16.95
N GLU A 175 -45.27 11.74 17.23
CA GLU A 175 -44.41 12.63 16.44
C GLU A 175 -42.94 12.33 16.77
N ALA A 176 -42.15 12.09 15.74
CA ALA A 176 -40.74 11.73 15.84
C ALA A 176 -39.94 12.89 16.49
N THR A 177 -39.53 12.72 17.75
CA THR A 177 -38.60 13.64 18.41
C THR A 177 -37.27 13.68 17.66
N PRO A 178 -36.78 14.86 17.22
CA PRO A 178 -35.48 14.96 16.59
C PRO A 178 -34.39 14.84 17.66
N GLY A 179 -33.68 13.71 17.66
CA GLY A 179 -32.35 13.67 18.29
C GLY A 179 -32.08 12.58 19.31
N ASP A 180 -32.48 11.31 19.09
CA ASP A 180 -31.76 10.22 19.76
C ASP A 180 -30.29 10.22 19.28
N PRO A 181 -29.29 10.46 20.14
CA PRO A 181 -27.89 10.44 19.75
C PRO A 181 -27.48 9.09 19.16
N ALA A 182 -28.14 7.99 19.52
CA ALA A 182 -27.87 6.67 18.94
C ALA A 182 -28.35 6.58 17.48
N GLN A 183 -29.52 7.13 17.17
CA GLN A 183 -30.03 7.19 15.80
C GLN A 183 -29.20 8.12 14.92
N ASN A 184 -28.76 9.28 15.45
CA ASN A 184 -27.90 10.20 14.70
C ASN A 184 -26.49 9.61 14.47
N LYS A 185 -25.95 8.83 15.43
CA LYS A 185 -24.69 8.09 15.28
C LYS A 185 -24.79 6.90 14.32
N ARG A 186 -25.87 6.11 14.38
CA ARG A 186 -26.16 5.05 13.40
C ARG A 186 -26.35 5.63 12.02
N ARG A 187 -27.03 6.77 11.90
CA ARG A 187 -27.17 7.53 10.66
C ARG A 187 -25.82 8.05 10.17
N LYS A 188 -24.94 8.52 11.06
CA LYS A 188 -23.57 8.93 10.69
C LYS A 188 -22.72 7.74 10.24
N LEU A 189 -22.78 6.60 10.91
CA LEU A 189 -22.10 5.37 10.47
C LEU A 189 -22.65 4.87 9.13
N GLN A 190 -23.98 4.84 8.97
CA GLN A 190 -24.64 4.48 7.72
C GLN A 190 -24.35 5.48 6.61
N ALA A 191 -24.29 6.78 6.87
CA ALA A 191 -23.93 7.82 5.91
C ALA A 191 -22.45 7.75 5.52
N THR A 192 -21.56 7.53 6.49
CA THR A 192 -20.13 7.30 6.23
C THR A 192 -19.92 6.05 5.39
N LEU A 193 -20.66 4.97 5.67
CA LEU A 193 -20.66 3.77 4.82
C LEU A 193 -21.32 4.08 3.47
N ALA A 194 -22.43 4.81 3.41
CA ALA A 194 -23.19 5.11 2.19
C ALA A 194 -22.38 5.95 1.19
N ASN A 195 -21.59 6.90 1.67
CA ASN A 195 -20.74 7.76 0.86
C ASN A 195 -19.46 7.05 0.37
N MET A 196 -19.15 5.85 0.88
CA MET A 196 -18.06 5.03 0.38
C MET A 196 -18.54 4.22 -0.82
N THR A 197 -17.71 4.13 -1.87
CA THR A 197 -17.87 3.16 -2.96
C THR A 197 -17.89 1.72 -2.41
N PRO A 198 -18.48 0.74 -3.14
CA PRO A 198 -18.45 -0.66 -2.72
C PRO A 198 -17.03 -1.17 -2.45
N GLU A 199 -16.05 -0.73 -3.24
CA GLU A 199 -14.63 -1.02 -3.02
C GLU A 199 -14.08 -0.38 -1.75
N GLU A 200 -14.36 0.89 -1.47
CA GLU A 200 -13.93 1.56 -0.25
C GLU A 200 -14.56 0.93 0.99
N ARG A 201 -15.83 0.50 0.93
CA ARG A 201 -16.48 -0.24 2.01
C ARG A 201 -15.82 -1.60 2.23
N ALA A 202 -15.50 -2.32 1.17
CA ALA A 202 -14.78 -3.59 1.25
C ALA A 202 -13.39 -3.40 1.88
N ARG A 203 -12.62 -2.43 1.37
CA ARG A 203 -11.29 -2.05 1.90
C ARG A 203 -11.37 -1.64 3.37
N ALA A 204 -12.36 -0.84 3.74
CA ALA A 204 -12.51 -0.34 5.09
C ALA A 204 -13.03 -1.42 6.06
N ARG A 205 -13.86 -2.37 5.60
CA ARG A 205 -14.23 -3.58 6.37
C ARG A 205 -13.06 -4.55 6.50
N GLU A 206 -12.23 -4.72 5.48
CA GLU A 206 -11.00 -5.52 5.52
C GLU A 206 -9.98 -4.93 6.52
N LEU A 207 -9.76 -3.62 6.45
CA LEU A 207 -9.00 -2.82 7.43
C LEU A 207 -9.47 -3.01 8.88
N MET A 208 -10.77 -3.26 9.07
CA MET A 208 -11.45 -3.38 10.36
C MET A 208 -11.44 -4.80 10.93
N GLN A 209 -11.70 -5.80 10.09
CA GLN A 209 -11.70 -7.22 10.45
C GLN A 209 -10.26 -7.75 10.65
N GLY A 210 -9.26 -7.07 10.10
CA GLY A 210 -7.84 -7.30 10.35
C GLY A 210 -7.41 -6.86 11.75
N ALA A 211 -7.95 -7.48 12.81
CA ALA A 211 -7.43 -7.40 14.17
C ALA A 211 -6.08 -8.14 14.28
N GLN A 212 -5.08 -7.65 13.52
CA GLN A 212 -3.62 -7.74 13.68
C GLN A 212 -2.87 -7.06 12.51
N GLY A 213 -3.46 -6.07 11.82
CA GLY A 213 -2.70 -5.13 10.98
C GLY A 213 -2.01 -5.71 9.72
N LYS A 214 -2.44 -6.88 9.20
CA LYS A 214 -1.70 -7.61 8.14
C LYS A 214 -2.17 -7.51 6.69
N SER A 215 -3.25 -6.80 6.35
CA SER A 215 -3.58 -6.50 4.94
C SER A 215 -4.38 -5.21 4.88
N ALA A 216 -3.77 -4.15 4.39
CA ALA A 216 -4.49 -2.91 4.10
C ALA A 216 -3.70 -2.05 3.12
N PHE A 217 -3.33 -2.66 2.01
CA PHE A 217 -3.05 -1.98 0.76
C PHE A 217 -3.34 -3.01 -0.32
N ALA A 218 -4.32 -2.76 -1.19
CA ALA A 218 -4.58 -3.67 -2.30
C ALA A 218 -3.31 -3.91 -3.13
N GLY A 219 -2.34 -3.01 -3.12
CA GLY A 219 -1.12 -3.18 -3.89
C GLY A 219 -0.24 -4.36 -3.50
N THR A 220 -0.21 -4.84 -2.26
CA THR A 220 0.52 -6.10 -1.99
C THR A 220 -0.20 -7.31 -2.58
N ALA A 221 -1.54 -7.30 -2.57
CA ALA A 221 -2.35 -8.35 -3.20
C ALA A 221 -2.28 -8.26 -4.74
N GLN A 222 -2.41 -7.05 -5.30
CA GLN A 222 -2.25 -6.80 -6.73
C GLN A 222 -0.83 -7.13 -7.20
N LEU A 223 0.20 -6.86 -6.39
CA LEU A 223 1.58 -7.24 -6.70
C LEU A 223 1.74 -8.76 -6.75
N ALA A 224 1.15 -9.48 -5.79
CA ALA A 224 1.14 -10.94 -5.81
C ALA A 224 0.42 -11.48 -7.07
N VAL A 225 -0.74 -10.93 -7.42
CA VAL A 225 -1.45 -11.28 -8.67
C VAL A 225 -0.59 -10.99 -9.89
N ALA A 226 0.04 -9.81 -9.96
CA ALA A 226 0.88 -9.43 -11.08
C ALA A 226 2.09 -10.34 -11.25
N LYS A 227 2.74 -10.73 -10.15
CA LYS A 227 3.84 -11.70 -10.18
C LYS A 227 3.37 -13.05 -10.74
N THR A 228 2.21 -13.55 -10.31
CA THR A 228 1.64 -14.80 -10.82
C THR A 228 1.29 -14.70 -12.31
N VAL A 229 0.63 -13.61 -12.73
CA VAL A 229 0.27 -13.40 -14.15
C VAL A 229 1.53 -13.32 -15.01
N ARG A 230 2.56 -12.59 -14.57
CA ARG A 230 3.85 -12.52 -15.26
C ARG A 230 4.54 -13.89 -15.33
N ALA A 231 4.56 -14.64 -14.24
CA ALA A 231 5.16 -15.97 -14.20
C ALA A 231 4.51 -16.93 -15.20
N ILE A 232 3.18 -16.91 -15.32
CA ILE A 232 2.45 -17.80 -16.22
C ILE A 232 2.58 -17.33 -17.68
N GLU A 233 2.34 -16.04 -17.93
CA GLU A 233 2.03 -15.57 -19.27
C GLU A 233 3.14 -14.73 -19.91
N SER A 234 4.07 -14.17 -19.13
CA SER A 234 5.12 -13.32 -19.70
C SER A 234 6.04 -14.12 -20.61
N PRO A 235 6.37 -13.61 -21.82
CA PRO A 235 7.40 -14.22 -22.66
C PRO A 235 8.82 -13.95 -22.13
N ARG A 236 9.00 -13.01 -21.20
CA ARG A 236 10.29 -12.61 -20.59
C ARG A 236 10.59 -13.43 -19.34
N GLN A 237 10.51 -14.75 -19.43
CA GLN A 237 10.58 -15.66 -18.28
C GLN A 237 11.84 -15.48 -17.42
N LEU A 238 13.00 -15.32 -18.04
CA LEU A 238 14.25 -15.11 -17.31
C LEU A 238 14.21 -13.81 -16.49
N GLN A 239 13.66 -12.74 -17.07
CA GLN A 239 13.52 -11.48 -16.36
C GLN A 239 12.64 -11.65 -15.13
N GLU A 240 11.50 -12.33 -15.25
CA GLU A 240 10.55 -12.50 -14.15
C GLU A 240 11.12 -13.36 -13.01
N VAL A 241 11.86 -14.43 -13.35
CA VAL A 241 12.58 -15.23 -12.34
C VAL A 241 13.63 -14.38 -11.64
N MET A 242 14.40 -13.58 -12.38
CA MET A 242 15.40 -12.69 -11.79
C MET A 242 14.78 -11.57 -10.95
N VAL A 243 13.65 -11.01 -11.37
CA VAL A 243 12.87 -10.04 -10.59
C VAL A 243 12.42 -10.67 -9.27
N ASP A 244 11.89 -11.89 -9.30
CA ASP A 244 11.45 -12.56 -8.07
C ASP A 244 12.63 -12.91 -7.16
N PHE A 245 13.73 -13.40 -7.72
CA PHE A 245 14.98 -13.65 -7.01
C PHE A 245 15.48 -12.38 -6.29
N TRP A 246 15.60 -11.26 -7.01
CA TRP A 246 16.10 -10.01 -6.43
C TRP A 246 15.11 -9.40 -5.43
N SER A 247 13.79 -9.47 -5.71
CA SER A 247 12.76 -9.05 -4.78
C SER A 247 12.79 -9.86 -3.47
N ASN A 248 13.19 -11.13 -3.53
CA ASN A 248 13.33 -11.98 -2.35
C ASN A 248 14.68 -11.75 -1.64
N HIS A 249 15.75 -11.50 -2.40
CA HIS A 249 17.08 -11.21 -1.85
C HIS A 249 17.10 -9.86 -1.12
N PHE A 250 16.55 -8.81 -1.73
CA PHE A 250 16.35 -7.49 -1.14
C PHE A 250 14.98 -7.40 -0.46
N ASN A 251 14.70 -8.34 0.45
CA ASN A 251 13.38 -8.48 1.04
C ASN A 251 12.94 -7.24 1.85
N ILE A 252 11.73 -6.76 1.55
CA ILE A 252 11.03 -5.76 2.33
C ILE A 252 9.82 -6.43 2.99
N ASP A 253 9.89 -6.62 4.30
CA ASP A 253 8.79 -7.18 5.09
C ASP A 253 7.55 -6.26 5.07
N VAL A 254 6.54 -6.67 4.30
CA VAL A 254 5.28 -5.95 4.11
C VAL A 254 4.44 -5.82 5.39
N GLN A 255 4.72 -6.63 6.40
CA GLN A 255 3.99 -6.61 7.68
C GLN A 255 4.45 -5.46 8.58
N LYS A 256 5.60 -4.84 8.29
CA LYS A 256 6.17 -3.77 9.09
C LYS A 256 5.75 -2.40 8.57
N ASN A 257 5.12 -1.58 9.41
CA ASN A 257 4.89 -0.15 9.15
C ASN A 257 4.37 0.14 7.72
N TYR A 258 4.98 1.13 7.04
CA TYR A 258 4.70 1.54 5.66
C TYR A 258 5.38 0.66 4.60
N CYS A 259 6.07 -0.41 4.99
CA CYS A 259 6.81 -1.27 4.06
C CYS A 259 5.90 -1.92 3.00
N ARG A 260 4.59 -2.08 3.27
CA ARG A 260 3.63 -2.52 2.24
C ARG A 260 3.49 -1.57 1.06
N VAL A 261 3.63 -0.26 1.31
CA VAL A 261 3.62 0.76 0.25
C VAL A 261 4.97 0.78 -0.44
N TYR A 262 6.05 0.77 0.35
CA TYR A 262 7.41 0.80 -0.19
C TYR A 262 7.72 -0.43 -1.03
N LYS A 263 7.21 -1.61 -0.69
CA LYS A 263 7.41 -2.85 -1.46
C LYS A 263 6.90 -2.73 -2.90
N VAL A 264 5.74 -2.12 -3.09
CA VAL A 264 5.12 -1.96 -4.41
C VAL A 264 5.95 -0.99 -5.27
N ALA A 265 6.38 0.12 -4.67
CA ALA A 265 7.25 1.08 -5.35
C ALA A 265 8.65 0.51 -5.65
N ASP A 266 9.26 -0.20 -4.69
CA ASP A 266 10.60 -0.79 -4.82
C ASP A 266 10.64 -1.86 -5.92
N ASP A 267 9.63 -2.74 -6.01
CA ASP A 267 9.58 -3.74 -7.08
C ASP A 267 9.52 -3.10 -8.47
N ARG A 268 8.74 -2.03 -8.64
CA ARG A 268 8.58 -1.33 -9.91
C ARG A 268 9.82 -0.48 -10.25
N ASP A 269 10.25 0.36 -9.32
CA ASP A 269 11.21 1.43 -9.59
C ASP A 269 12.67 0.98 -9.42
N VAL A 270 12.89 -0.08 -8.62
CA VAL A 270 14.21 -0.63 -8.33
C VAL A 270 14.37 -2.01 -8.96
N ILE A 271 13.60 -3.01 -8.51
CA ILE A 271 13.89 -4.41 -8.87
C ILE A 271 13.71 -4.66 -10.37
N GLN A 272 12.56 -4.27 -10.94
CA GLN A 272 12.26 -4.46 -12.37
C GLN A 272 13.19 -3.66 -13.28
N LYS A 273 13.55 -2.44 -12.88
CA LYS A 273 14.39 -1.56 -13.68
C LYS A 273 15.85 -2.00 -13.73
N TYR A 274 16.37 -2.55 -12.63
CA TYR A 274 17.79 -2.87 -12.47
C TYR A 274 18.09 -4.38 -12.52
N THR A 275 17.11 -5.22 -12.88
CA THR A 275 17.21 -6.71 -12.85
C THR A 275 18.47 -7.26 -13.55
N PHE A 276 18.79 -6.76 -14.74
CA PHE A 276 19.95 -7.17 -15.55
C PHE A 276 21.09 -6.14 -15.53
N SER A 277 21.01 -5.13 -14.66
CA SER A 277 22.08 -4.14 -14.50
C SER A 277 23.26 -4.72 -13.70
N ARG A 278 24.33 -3.93 -13.52
CA ARG A 278 25.41 -4.32 -12.63
C ARG A 278 24.89 -4.42 -11.20
N PHE A 279 25.33 -5.44 -10.46
CA PHE A 279 24.93 -5.64 -9.07
C PHE A 279 25.10 -4.40 -8.19
N ARG A 280 26.17 -3.62 -8.39
CA ARG A 280 26.41 -2.35 -7.68
C ARG A 280 25.29 -1.33 -7.90
N ASP A 281 24.74 -1.25 -9.11
CA ASP A 281 23.70 -0.28 -9.46
C ASP A 281 22.38 -0.69 -8.82
N LEU A 282 22.02 -1.98 -8.91
CA LEU A 282 20.86 -2.55 -8.21
C LEU A 282 20.96 -2.38 -6.69
N LEU A 283 22.10 -2.74 -6.10
CA LEU A 283 22.36 -2.58 -4.67
C LEU A 283 22.29 -1.11 -4.25
N GLY A 284 22.88 -0.22 -5.05
CA GLY A 284 22.87 1.22 -4.79
C GLY A 284 21.45 1.82 -4.88
N ALA A 285 20.62 1.33 -5.81
CA ALA A 285 19.23 1.74 -5.92
C ALA A 285 18.38 1.21 -4.76
N SER A 286 18.52 -0.07 -4.41
CA SER A 286 17.81 -0.69 -3.28
C SER A 286 18.21 -0.06 -1.94
N ALA A 287 19.50 0.18 -1.70
CA ALA A 287 19.98 0.81 -0.46
C ALA A 287 19.47 2.24 -0.26
N LYS A 288 19.10 2.94 -1.34
CA LYS A 288 18.50 4.28 -1.31
C LYS A 288 16.97 4.25 -1.20
N SER A 289 16.34 3.08 -1.23
CA SER A 289 14.90 2.98 -1.11
C SER A 289 14.43 3.34 0.30
N PRO A 290 13.23 3.91 0.47
CA PRO A 290 12.73 4.35 1.78
C PRO A 290 12.71 3.23 2.82
N ALA A 291 12.41 1.99 2.41
CA ALA A 291 12.39 0.84 3.31
C ALA A 291 13.80 0.47 3.81
N MET A 292 14.79 0.46 2.92
CA MET A 292 16.16 0.09 3.27
C MET A 292 16.83 1.13 4.16
N LEU A 293 16.53 2.42 3.96
CA LEU A 293 17.01 3.48 4.86
C LEU A 293 16.51 3.31 6.29
N VAL A 294 15.25 2.85 6.46
CA VAL A 294 14.70 2.54 7.80
C VAL A 294 15.44 1.36 8.42
N TYR A 295 15.71 0.30 7.65
CA TYR A 295 16.47 -0.85 8.15
C TYR A 295 17.92 -0.48 8.49
N ALA A 296 18.58 0.33 7.67
CA ALA A 296 19.93 0.82 7.92
C ALA A 296 20.01 1.63 9.22
N ALA A 297 19.01 2.48 9.50
CA ALA A 297 18.94 3.22 10.76
C ALA A 297 18.84 2.27 11.96
N TYR A 298 17.91 1.31 11.95
CA TYR A 298 17.78 0.34 13.04
C TYR A 298 19.01 -0.56 13.19
N ALA A 299 19.59 -1.02 12.08
CA ALA A 299 20.81 -1.82 12.08
C ALA A 299 21.98 -1.04 12.71
N THR A 300 22.08 0.26 12.44
CA THR A 300 23.12 1.13 13.04
C THR A 300 22.94 1.24 14.55
N ILE A 301 21.71 1.41 15.04
CA ILE A 301 21.42 1.46 16.48
C ILE A 301 21.84 0.13 17.12
N VAL A 302 21.38 -1.00 16.58
CA VAL A 302 21.72 -2.34 17.10
C VAL A 302 23.22 -2.59 17.06
N TYR A 303 23.90 -2.25 15.97
CA TYR A 303 25.34 -2.42 15.81
C TYR A 303 26.13 -1.64 16.86
N ARG A 304 25.75 -0.38 17.11
CA ARG A 304 26.38 0.45 18.15
C ARG A 304 26.10 -0.08 19.56
N THR A 305 24.93 -0.65 19.82
CA THR A 305 24.63 -1.32 21.09
C THR A 305 25.48 -2.58 21.29
N VAL A 306 25.61 -3.43 20.27
CA VAL A 306 26.44 -4.65 20.35
C VAL A 306 27.92 -4.32 20.56
N ARG A 307 28.41 -3.22 20.00
CA ARG A 307 29.77 -2.71 20.25
C ARG A 307 29.96 -2.02 21.61
N GLY A 308 28.91 -1.90 22.42
CA GLY A 308 28.96 -1.25 23.73
C GLY A 308 29.01 0.27 23.69
N ALA A 309 28.84 0.89 22.51
CA ALA A 309 28.79 2.35 22.36
C ALA A 309 27.43 2.95 22.76
N LEU A 310 26.39 2.13 22.81
CA LEU A 310 25.05 2.47 23.29
C LEU A 310 24.63 1.46 24.35
N THR A 311 23.94 1.91 25.39
CA THR A 311 23.36 1.01 26.39
C THR A 311 22.11 0.31 25.84
N LEU A 312 21.65 -0.73 26.54
CA LEU A 312 20.36 -1.37 26.23
C LEU A 312 19.17 -0.40 26.43
N GLY A 313 19.31 0.55 27.36
CA GLY A 313 18.36 1.64 27.54
C GLY A 313 18.33 2.57 26.32
N ASP A 314 19.50 2.96 25.82
CA ASP A 314 19.62 3.80 24.63
C ASP A 314 19.06 3.13 23.38
N LEU A 315 19.24 1.82 23.22
CA LEU A 315 18.62 1.04 22.12
C LEU A 315 17.10 1.23 22.13
N THR A 316 16.47 1.05 23.29
CA THR A 316 15.02 1.15 23.45
C THR A 316 14.54 2.59 23.21
N LEU A 317 15.24 3.55 23.79
CA LEU A 317 14.95 4.98 23.65
C LEU A 317 15.08 5.44 22.20
N LEU A 318 16.21 5.17 21.55
CA LEU A 318 16.49 5.58 20.17
C LEU A 318 15.56 4.88 19.17
N SER A 319 15.28 3.58 19.37
CA SER A 319 14.35 2.86 18.50
C SER A 319 12.93 3.42 18.58
N GLY A 320 12.46 3.73 19.79
CA GLY A 320 11.13 4.30 20.02
C GLY A 320 11.02 5.75 19.54
N THR A 321 12.02 6.58 19.82
CA THR A 321 12.04 7.99 19.40
C THR A 321 12.18 8.12 17.88
N PHE A 322 13.01 7.30 17.23
CA PHE A 322 13.13 7.27 15.77
C PHE A 322 11.80 6.89 15.10
N ALA A 323 11.14 5.84 15.60
CA ALA A 323 9.83 5.42 15.08
C ALA A 323 8.80 6.56 15.14
N ARG A 324 8.67 7.21 16.31
CA ARG A 324 7.74 8.33 16.51
C ARG A 324 8.10 9.54 15.66
N SER A 325 9.37 9.89 15.57
CA SER A 325 9.85 11.04 14.81
C SER A 325 9.57 10.86 13.32
N ARG A 326 9.86 9.68 12.77
CA ARG A 326 9.55 9.32 11.38
C ARG A 326 8.05 9.49 11.09
N ASP A 327 7.19 8.95 11.97
CA ASP A 327 5.74 9.06 11.81
C ASP A 327 5.23 10.51 11.90
N LEU A 328 5.80 11.32 12.80
CA LEU A 328 5.43 12.73 12.93
C LEU A 328 5.85 13.54 11.71
N ILE A 329 7.08 13.37 11.22
CA ILE A 329 7.58 14.07 10.03
C ILE A 329 6.70 13.72 8.83
N GLN A 330 6.39 12.44 8.64
CA GLN A 330 5.53 11.99 7.55
C GLN A 330 4.12 12.59 7.65
N ARG A 331 3.55 12.64 8.87
CA ARG A 331 2.24 13.27 9.08
C ARG A 331 2.26 14.76 8.74
N VAL A 332 3.25 15.50 9.24
CA VAL A 332 3.36 16.94 8.97
C VAL A 332 3.45 17.21 7.47
N LEU A 333 4.32 16.49 6.76
CA LEU A 333 4.46 16.63 5.30
C LEU A 333 3.15 16.38 4.56
N LEU A 334 2.44 15.29 4.89
CA LEU A 334 1.18 14.96 4.25
C LEU A 334 0.06 15.93 4.62
N THR A 335 0.01 16.42 5.87
CA THR A 335 -0.98 17.41 6.30
C THR A 335 -0.74 18.76 5.63
N THR A 336 0.52 19.17 5.44
CA THR A 336 0.82 20.40 4.68
C THR A 336 0.38 20.29 3.23
N ALA A 337 0.59 19.14 2.59
CA ALA A 337 0.10 18.89 1.23
C ALA A 337 -1.44 18.95 1.15
N ASP A 338 -2.13 18.33 2.10
CA ASP A 338 -3.59 18.35 2.20
C ASP A 338 -4.14 19.78 2.45
N LEU A 339 -3.48 20.57 3.29
CA LEU A 339 -3.85 21.97 3.52
C LEU A 339 -3.69 22.83 2.26
N TYR A 340 -2.67 22.55 1.45
CA TYR A 340 -2.47 23.23 0.17
C TYR A 340 -3.59 22.91 -0.83
N GLU A 341 -3.98 21.64 -0.94
CA GLU A 341 -5.12 21.21 -1.77
C GLU A 341 -6.44 21.84 -1.29
N GLN A 342 -6.66 21.92 0.03
CA GLN A 342 -7.84 22.59 0.60
C GLN A 342 -7.86 24.10 0.34
N ALA A 343 -6.70 24.75 0.32
CA ALA A 343 -6.59 26.16 -0.01
C ALA A 343 -6.92 26.43 -1.49
N LEU A 344 -6.52 25.54 -2.41
CA LEU A 344 -6.92 25.60 -3.82
C LEU A 344 -8.44 25.47 -3.98
N TYR A 345 -9.07 24.57 -3.23
CA TYR A 345 -10.54 24.41 -3.27
C TYR A 345 -11.30 25.68 -2.83
N LEU A 346 -10.70 26.47 -1.95
CA LEU A 346 -11.30 27.74 -1.53
C LEU A 346 -11.32 28.75 -2.69
N ASP A 347 -10.34 28.71 -3.59
CA ASP A 347 -10.31 29.53 -4.81
C ASP A 347 -11.44 29.13 -5.76
N ASP A 348 -11.61 27.82 -6.00
CA ASP A 348 -12.73 27.29 -6.79
C ASP A 348 -14.11 27.70 -6.22
N LEU A 349 -14.23 27.75 -4.89
CA LEU A 349 -15.44 28.23 -4.22
C LEU A 349 -15.71 29.72 -4.52
N TYR A 350 -14.67 30.55 -4.51
CA TYR A 350 -14.81 31.97 -4.87
C TYR A 350 -15.14 32.14 -6.35
N VAL A 351 -14.56 31.33 -7.23
CA VAL A 351 -14.91 31.30 -8.67
C VAL A 351 -16.38 30.91 -8.84
N PHE A 352 -16.86 29.90 -8.11
CA PHE A 352 -18.26 29.49 -8.12
C PHE A 352 -19.19 30.62 -7.65
N PHE A 353 -18.86 31.30 -6.55
CA PHE A 353 -19.67 32.43 -6.07
C PHE A 353 -19.62 33.65 -7.00
N ALA A 354 -18.53 33.83 -7.74
CA ALA A 354 -18.40 34.87 -8.75
C ALA A 354 -19.15 34.53 -10.06
N MET A 355 -19.56 33.27 -10.25
CA MET A 355 -20.28 32.84 -11.45
C MET A 355 -21.67 33.48 -11.49
N GLN A 356 -21.89 34.34 -12.48
CA GLN A 356 -23.19 34.96 -12.71
C GLN A 356 -24.07 34.06 -13.59
N PRO A 357 -25.37 33.91 -13.27
CA PRO A 357 -26.28 33.13 -14.10
C PRO A 357 -26.45 33.81 -15.47
N THR A 358 -26.23 33.05 -16.55
CA THR A 358 -26.39 33.53 -17.92
C THR A 358 -27.84 33.93 -18.24
N ILE A 359 -28.82 33.33 -17.55
CA ILE A 359 -30.23 33.67 -17.65
C ILE A 359 -30.61 34.50 -16.41
N ALA A 360 -30.54 35.82 -16.55
CA ALA A 360 -30.98 36.75 -15.50
C ALA A 360 -32.50 36.93 -15.53
N ARG A 361 -33.10 37.15 -14.35
CA ARG A 361 -34.51 37.55 -14.27
C ARG A 361 -34.68 38.96 -14.86
N PRO A 362 -35.64 39.19 -15.77
CA PRO A 362 -35.88 40.53 -16.30
C PRO A 362 -36.33 41.47 -15.18
N ALA A 363 -35.89 42.74 -15.23
CA ALA A 363 -36.14 43.74 -14.17
C ALA A 363 -37.63 43.97 -13.85
N ASN A 364 -38.51 43.76 -14.83
CA ASN A 364 -39.96 43.75 -14.65
C ASN A 364 -40.53 42.41 -15.16
N PRO A 365 -40.71 41.41 -14.26
CA PRO A 365 -41.29 40.14 -14.65
C PRO A 365 -42.77 40.32 -14.99
N ARG A 366 -43.18 39.79 -16.14
CA ARG A 366 -44.60 39.75 -16.51
C ARG A 366 -45.29 38.67 -15.67
N PRO A 367 -46.44 38.96 -15.04
CA PRO A 367 -47.20 37.96 -14.30
C PRO A 367 -47.69 36.89 -15.28
N VAL A 368 -47.81 35.66 -14.78
CA VAL A 368 -48.41 34.56 -15.54
C VAL A 368 -49.89 34.90 -15.77
N PRO A 369 -50.38 34.86 -17.02
CA PRO A 369 -51.79 35.14 -17.31
C PRO A 369 -52.72 34.18 -16.57
N ASN A 370 -53.79 34.69 -15.96
CA ASN A 370 -54.83 33.89 -15.32
C ASN A 370 -56.23 34.46 -15.68
N PRO A 371 -57.12 33.69 -16.36
CA PRO A 371 -56.92 32.32 -16.85
C PRO A 371 -56.05 32.26 -18.10
N ILE A 372 -55.31 31.17 -18.27
CA ILE A 372 -54.54 30.89 -19.50
C ILE A 372 -55.54 30.55 -20.63
N ARG A 373 -55.55 31.34 -21.70
CA ARG A 373 -56.51 31.20 -22.82
C ARG A 373 -55.98 30.41 -24.03
N GLU A 374 -54.69 30.53 -24.34
CA GLU A 374 -54.11 30.06 -25.62
C GLU A 374 -53.04 28.96 -25.47
N GLY A 375 -52.64 28.59 -24.26
CA GLY A 375 -51.66 27.52 -24.02
C GLY A 375 -50.21 27.90 -24.35
N PHE A 376 -49.35 26.90 -24.55
CA PHE A 376 -47.93 27.08 -24.90
C PHE A 376 -47.70 26.80 -26.39
N GLU A 377 -46.91 27.65 -27.04
CA GLU A 377 -46.55 27.51 -28.45
C GLU A 377 -45.03 27.56 -28.62
N PHE A 378 -44.48 26.67 -29.45
CA PHE A 378 -43.07 26.66 -29.83
C PHE A 378 -42.93 27.23 -31.24
N ARG A 379 -42.35 28.42 -31.38
CA ARG A 379 -42.13 29.07 -32.68
C ARG A 379 -40.64 29.08 -33.02
N GLU A 380 -40.28 28.41 -34.12
CA GLU A 380 -38.94 28.42 -34.71
C GLU A 380 -37.79 28.16 -33.72
N VAL A 381 -38.03 27.27 -32.74
CA VAL A 381 -37.06 27.01 -31.67
C VAL A 381 -36.01 26.01 -32.15
N TRP A 382 -34.75 26.43 -32.12
CA TRP A 382 -33.59 25.57 -32.32
C TRP A 382 -32.71 25.64 -31.08
N PHE A 383 -32.36 24.48 -30.52
CA PHE A 383 -31.53 24.38 -29.33
C PHE A 383 -30.43 23.35 -29.55
N ARG A 384 -29.21 23.69 -29.12
CA ARG A 384 -28.07 22.77 -29.07
C ARG A 384 -27.43 22.92 -27.70
N TYR A 385 -27.18 21.79 -27.04
CA TYR A 385 -26.39 21.81 -25.82
C TYR A 385 -24.98 22.35 -26.13
N PRO A 386 -24.45 23.27 -25.29
CA PRO A 386 -23.12 23.83 -25.47
C PRO A 386 -22.01 22.78 -25.48
#